data_AF-A0A2H2Z8S5-F1
#
_entry.id   AF-A0A2H2Z8S5-F1
#
_cell.length_a   1.000
_cell.length_b   1.000
_cell.length_c   1.000
_cell.angle_alpha   90.00
_cell.angle_beta   90.00
_cell.angle_gamma   90.00
#
_symmetry.space_group_name_H-M   'P 1'
#
loop_
_entity.id
_entity.type
_entity.pdbx_description
1 polymer ?
#
loop_
_entity_poly.entity_id
_entity_poly.type
_entity_poly.pdbx_seq_one_letter_code
_entity_poly.pdbx_strand_id
1 'polypeptide(L)'
;MEYEIDQESLDLIIELQLQDAQNLIKGKYREGEAPDFELALECFNEELESLHTVLHDRAMTRSVARAVVTDADIIRELVHQEEQAARDRELALNGFKDGFHEDEFPQAREWTDMDPMDGIMSDEMTDKLIILFNGGGEPSSIAESSKRGSQARPATGTGQRRRCIVCSEDFPFVDTLRCPCSHDYCRGCLSDYVSKAVNDESIFPPRCCGQPIPIDGVNQIFIPAHLIGKYRAKELEFNSANRTYCHVPTCSAFIPSQFIKDEVATCIKCRSKTLLLQS
;
A
#
# COMPACT_ATOMS: atom_id res chain seq x y z
N MET A 1 15.94 -15.07 -10.22
CA MET A 1 16.81 -14.95 -9.03
C MET A 1 17.39 -13.55 -9.12
N GLU A 2 16.59 -12.55 -8.77
CA GLU A 2 17.08 -11.17 -8.65
C GLU A 2 17.93 -11.13 -7.39
N TYR A 3 19.20 -10.77 -7.54
CA TYR A 3 20.10 -10.59 -6.40
C TYR A 3 19.68 -9.28 -5.72
N GLU A 4 19.10 -9.35 -4.52
CA GLU A 4 18.81 -8.15 -3.73
C GLU A 4 20.16 -7.60 -3.25
N ILE A 5 20.53 -6.41 -3.73
CA ILE A 5 21.75 -5.70 -3.30
C ILE A 5 21.52 -5.23 -1.87
N ASP A 6 22.43 -5.56 -0.94
CA ASP A 6 22.34 -5.13 0.44
C ASP A 6 22.56 -3.62 0.60
N GLN A 7 22.13 -3.07 1.74
CA GLN A 7 22.17 -1.62 1.96
C GLN A 7 23.60 -1.06 1.96
N GLU A 8 24.56 -1.80 2.53
CA GLU A 8 25.96 -1.34 2.59
C GLU A 8 26.56 -1.27 1.19
N SER A 9 26.26 -2.25 0.34
CA SER A 9 26.63 -2.24 -1.07
C SER A 9 26.00 -1.08 -1.84
N LEU A 10 24.73 -0.76 -1.58
CA LEU A 10 24.05 0.38 -2.23
C LEU A 10 24.65 1.72 -1.81
N ASP A 11 24.93 1.90 -0.52
CA ASP A 11 25.54 3.12 0.01
C ASP A 11 26.93 3.32 -0.61
N LEU A 12 27.74 2.26 -0.67
CA LEU A 12 29.06 2.29 -1.30
C LEU A 12 29.00 2.64 -2.80
N ILE A 13 28.02 2.10 -3.53
CA ILE A 13 27.84 2.42 -4.96
C ILE A 13 27.61 3.92 -5.15
N ILE A 14 26.74 4.53 -4.32
CA ILE A 14 26.43 5.95 -4.43
C ILE A 14 27.65 6.80 -4.03
N GLU A 15 28.35 6.44 -2.96
CA GLU A 15 29.57 7.15 -2.54
C GLU A 15 30.62 7.16 -3.66
N LEU A 16 30.83 6.02 -4.34
CA LEU A 16 31.76 5.93 -5.46
C LEU A 16 31.31 6.81 -6.64
N GLN A 17 30.02 6.82 -6.98
CA GLN A 17 29.49 7.65 -8.06
C GLN A 17 29.60 9.16 -7.75
N LEU A 18 29.36 9.56 -6.50
CA LEU A 18 29.56 10.93 -6.04
C LEU A 18 31.05 11.32 -6.13
N GLN A 19 31.96 10.43 -5.73
CA GLN A 19 33.40 10.67 -5.84
C GLN A 19 33.84 10.83 -7.31
N ASP A 20 33.32 9.99 -8.21
CA ASP A 20 33.60 10.07 -9.64
C ASP A 20 33.06 11.37 -10.25
N ALA A 21 31.84 11.77 -9.89
CA ALA A 21 31.24 13.05 -10.31
C ALA A 21 32.07 14.25 -9.82
N GLN A 22 32.55 14.24 -8.58
CA GLN A 22 33.43 15.29 -8.06
C GLN A 22 34.79 15.35 -8.76
N ASN A 23 35.31 14.20 -9.21
CA ASN A 23 36.55 14.14 -9.96
C ASN A 23 36.39 14.69 -11.40
N LEU A 24 35.21 14.54 -12.00
CA LEU A 24 34.87 15.10 -13.31
C LEU A 24 34.85 16.64 -13.31
N ILE A 25 34.46 17.28 -12.19
CA ILE A 25 34.50 18.74 -12.03
C ILE A 25 35.92 19.32 -12.26
N LYS A 26 36.98 18.52 -12.05
CA LYS A 26 38.39 18.95 -12.18
C LYS A 26 38.93 18.88 -13.62
N GLY A 27 38.09 18.51 -14.60
CA GLY A 27 38.47 18.45 -16.02
C GLY A 27 38.72 19.83 -16.64
N LYS A 28 39.70 19.95 -17.54
CA LYS A 28 39.91 21.18 -18.34
C LYS A 28 39.01 21.14 -19.57
N TYR A 29 38.00 22.01 -19.62
CA TYR A 29 37.12 22.14 -20.79
C TYR A 29 37.62 23.20 -21.77
N ARG A 30 37.20 23.06 -23.04
CA ARG A 30 37.42 24.10 -24.05
C ARG A 30 36.49 25.28 -23.76
N GLU A 31 37.01 26.47 -23.94
CA GLU A 31 36.31 27.73 -23.69
C GLU A 31 35.02 27.80 -24.54
N GLY A 32 33.85 27.75 -23.89
CA GLY A 32 32.53 27.83 -24.55
C GLY A 32 31.65 26.56 -24.50
N GLU A 33 32.15 25.40 -24.04
CA GLU A 33 31.37 24.15 -23.92
C GLU A 33 30.84 23.84 -22.50
N ALA A 34 31.22 24.66 -21.52
CA ALA A 34 30.94 24.46 -20.09
C ALA A 34 29.45 24.47 -19.66
N PRO A 35 28.52 25.26 -20.25
CA PRO A 35 27.20 25.46 -19.63
C PRO A 35 26.35 24.20 -19.52
N ASP A 36 26.26 23.40 -20.59
CA ASP A 36 25.37 22.24 -20.64
C ASP A 36 25.95 21.04 -19.89
N PHE A 37 27.27 20.90 -19.90
CA PHE A 37 27.95 19.81 -19.19
C PHE A 37 28.02 20.05 -17.68
N GLU A 38 28.34 21.28 -17.23
CA GLU A 38 28.33 21.63 -15.81
C GLU A 38 26.92 21.48 -15.22
N LEU A 39 25.89 21.97 -15.92
CA LEU A 39 24.51 21.81 -15.51
C LEU A 39 24.10 20.33 -15.43
N ALA A 40 24.49 19.52 -16.42
CA ALA A 40 24.20 18.08 -16.40
C ALA A 40 24.88 17.37 -15.21
N LEU A 41 26.11 17.78 -14.86
CA LEU A 41 26.85 17.23 -13.72
C LEU A 41 26.27 17.67 -12.38
N GLU A 42 25.79 18.92 -12.28
CA GLU A 42 25.04 19.41 -11.12
C GLU A 42 23.75 18.61 -10.93
N CYS A 43 22.93 18.45 -11.98
CA CYS A 43 21.72 17.63 -11.91
C CYS A 43 22.02 16.18 -11.53
N PHE A 44 23.10 15.60 -12.06
CA PHE A 44 23.50 14.23 -11.70
C PHE A 44 23.89 14.10 -10.23
N ASN A 45 24.61 15.07 -9.67
CA ASN A 45 24.93 15.08 -8.24
C ASN A 45 23.67 15.21 -7.37
N GLU A 46 22.75 16.11 -7.74
CA GLU A 46 21.46 16.27 -7.05
C GLU A 46 20.64 14.97 -7.08
N GLU A 47 20.64 14.24 -8.21
CA GLU A 47 19.99 12.95 -8.33
C GLU A 47 20.64 11.88 -7.44
N LEU A 48 21.97 11.82 -7.35
CA LEU A 48 22.68 10.89 -6.48
C LEU A 48 22.43 11.18 -4.99
N GLU A 49 22.45 12.44 -4.59
CA GLU A 49 22.13 12.84 -3.21
C GLU A 49 20.68 12.51 -2.86
N SER A 50 19.74 12.78 -3.77
CA SER A 50 18.34 12.41 -3.61
C SER A 50 18.16 10.89 -3.46
N LEU A 51 18.86 10.11 -4.30
CA LEU A 51 18.83 8.65 -4.22
C LEU A 51 19.39 8.14 -2.89
N HIS A 52 20.49 8.72 -2.41
CA HIS A 52 21.07 8.38 -1.12
C HIS A 52 20.06 8.60 0.03
N THR A 53 19.39 9.75 0.05
CA THR A 53 18.34 10.03 1.05
C THR A 53 17.22 9.00 0.98
N VAL A 54 16.73 8.67 -0.22
CA VAL A 54 15.64 7.68 -0.40
C VAL A 54 16.04 6.29 0.10
N LEU A 55 17.27 5.86 -0.17
CA LEU A 55 17.75 4.55 0.28
C LEU A 55 17.97 4.53 1.80
N HIS A 56 18.52 5.60 2.37
CA HIS A 56 18.69 5.72 3.81
C HIS A 56 17.34 5.74 4.54
N ASP A 57 16.36 6.50 4.04
CA ASP A 57 14.99 6.53 4.56
C ASP A 57 14.32 5.15 4.47
N ARG A 58 14.56 4.43 3.37
CA ARG A 58 14.09 3.04 3.22
C ARG A 58 14.72 2.14 4.28
N ALA A 59 16.02 2.26 4.56
CA ALA A 59 16.68 1.47 5.60
C ALA A 59 16.12 1.79 7.00
N MET A 60 15.96 3.08 7.32
CA MET A 60 15.38 3.54 8.57
C MET A 60 13.94 3.01 8.74
N THR A 61 13.09 3.16 7.74
CA THR A 61 11.69 2.71 7.80
C THR A 61 11.58 1.19 7.96
N ARG A 62 12.46 0.41 7.31
CA ARG A 62 12.56 -1.06 7.54
C ARG A 62 12.99 -1.37 8.98
N SER A 63 13.94 -0.62 9.54
CA SER A 63 14.38 -0.79 10.94
C SER A 63 13.23 -0.51 11.93
N VAL A 64 12.50 0.59 11.73
CA VAL A 64 11.32 0.93 12.53
C VAL A 64 10.25 -0.16 12.44
N ALA A 65 9.94 -0.63 11.22
CA ALA A 65 8.98 -1.72 11.03
C ALA A 65 9.41 -3.01 11.75
N ARG A 66 10.70 -3.35 11.75
CA ARG A 66 11.25 -4.49 12.50
C ARG A 66 11.13 -4.31 14.00
N ALA A 67 11.43 -3.13 14.54
CA ALA A 67 11.28 -2.84 15.96
C ALA A 67 9.82 -2.98 16.40
N VAL A 68 8.88 -2.39 15.65
CA VAL A 68 7.43 -2.48 15.95
C VAL A 68 6.94 -3.93 15.99
N VAL A 69 7.37 -4.76 15.04
CA VAL A 69 6.99 -6.18 15.00
C VAL A 69 7.63 -6.97 16.15
N THR A 70 8.89 -6.69 16.47
CA THR A 70 9.63 -7.40 17.52
C THR A 70 9.08 -7.06 18.91
N ASP A 71 8.76 -5.79 19.14
CA ASP A 71 8.29 -5.28 20.42
C ASP A 71 6.76 -5.34 20.56
N ALA A 72 6.06 -5.98 19.62
CA ALA A 72 4.59 -5.96 19.53
C ALA A 72 3.87 -6.37 20.83
N ASP A 73 4.41 -7.36 21.56
CA ASP A 73 3.83 -7.80 22.83
C ASP A 73 4.09 -6.79 23.96
N ILE A 74 5.26 -6.15 23.97
CA ILE A 74 5.59 -5.08 24.94
C ILE A 74 4.70 -3.86 24.67
N ILE A 75 4.56 -3.45 23.41
CA ILE A 75 3.69 -2.35 23.00
C ILE A 75 2.25 -2.62 23.46
N ARG A 76 1.73 -3.84 23.22
CA ARG A 76 0.37 -4.21 23.63
C ARG A 76 0.15 -4.11 25.14
N GLU A 77 1.12 -4.57 25.92
CA GLU A 77 1.07 -4.47 27.38
C GLU A 77 1.12 -3.01 27.85
N LEU A 78 2.01 -2.19 27.28
CA LEU A 78 2.13 -0.76 27.64
C LEU A 78 0.86 0.02 27.30
N VAL A 79 0.25 -0.24 26.14
CA VAL A 79 -1.03 0.35 25.75
C VAL A 79 -2.12 -0.05 26.77
N HIS A 80 -2.17 -1.32 27.16
CA HIS A 80 -3.14 -1.78 28.15
C HIS A 80 -2.98 -1.07 29.51
N GLN A 81 -1.73 -0.88 29.96
CA GLN A 81 -1.43 -0.15 31.19
C GLN A 81 -1.81 1.33 31.10
N GLU A 82 -1.57 1.97 29.95
CA GLU A 82 -1.95 3.37 29.71
C GLU A 82 -3.47 3.54 29.71
N GLU A 83 -4.22 2.63 29.08
CA GLU A 83 -5.68 2.63 29.11
C GLU A 83 -6.24 2.45 30.52
N GLN A 84 -5.64 1.55 31.31
CA GLN A 84 -6.00 1.39 32.72
C GLN A 84 -5.75 2.70 33.49
N ALA A 85 -4.56 3.28 33.36
CA ALA A 85 -4.23 4.54 34.02
C ALA A 85 -5.13 5.71 33.60
N ALA A 86 -5.56 5.75 32.34
CA ALA A 86 -6.50 6.73 31.83
C ALA A 86 -7.90 6.57 32.45
N ARG A 87 -8.41 5.33 32.55
CA ARG A 87 -9.68 5.03 33.24
C ARG A 87 -9.63 5.39 34.71
N ASP A 88 -8.53 5.04 35.39
CA ASP A 88 -8.34 5.36 36.81
C ASP A 88 -8.33 6.87 37.04
N ARG A 89 -7.67 7.63 36.15
CA ARG A 89 -7.67 9.09 36.17
C ARG A 89 -9.08 9.67 35.99
N GLU A 90 -9.86 9.13 35.06
CA GLU A 90 -11.24 9.58 34.81
C GLU A 90 -12.13 9.32 36.04
N LEU A 91 -12.04 8.14 36.64
CA LEU A 91 -12.76 7.80 37.88
C LEU A 91 -12.37 8.73 39.03
N ALA A 92 -11.08 9.02 39.19
CA ALA A 92 -10.58 9.93 40.23
C ALA A 92 -11.08 11.37 40.05
N LEU A 93 -11.18 11.86 38.81
CA LEU A 93 -11.67 13.20 38.49
C LEU A 93 -13.18 13.35 38.61
N ASN A 94 -13.94 12.33 38.21
CA ASN A 94 -15.41 12.37 38.26
C ASN A 94 -15.98 12.10 39.66
N GLY A 95 -15.13 11.63 40.59
CA GLY A 95 -15.50 11.23 41.95
C GLY A 95 -16.32 9.93 41.95
N PHE A 96 -16.15 9.10 42.98
CA PHE A 96 -17.10 8.04 43.27
C PHE A 96 -18.48 8.70 43.50
N LYS A 97 -19.39 8.62 42.52
CA LYS A 97 -20.79 8.94 42.77
C LYS A 97 -21.31 7.88 43.73
N ASP A 98 -21.48 8.26 45.00
CA ASP A 98 -22.13 7.45 46.02
C ASP A 98 -23.56 7.12 45.56
N GLY A 99 -23.71 5.90 45.04
CA GLY A 99 -24.94 5.45 44.40
C GLY A 99 -24.71 4.16 43.62
N PHE A 100 -24.21 3.12 44.30
CA PHE A 100 -24.18 1.76 43.76
C PHE A 100 -25.62 1.29 43.48
N HIS A 101 -26.03 1.35 42.21
CA HIS A 101 -26.94 0.36 41.64
C HIS A 101 -26.05 -0.70 41.00
N GLU A 102 -26.14 -1.95 41.46
CA GLU A 102 -25.29 -3.08 41.05
C GLU A 102 -25.37 -3.43 39.54
N ASP A 103 -26.23 -2.74 38.78
CA ASP A 103 -26.50 -3.02 37.36
C ASP A 103 -25.71 -2.13 36.37
N GLU A 104 -24.90 -1.19 36.84
CA GLU A 104 -24.27 -0.18 35.96
C GLU A 104 -22.75 -0.12 36.15
N PHE A 105 -22.07 -1.27 36.16
CA PHE A 105 -20.68 -1.28 35.73
C PHE A 105 -20.66 -0.81 34.27
N PRO A 106 -19.94 0.27 33.92
CA PRO A 106 -19.65 0.51 32.52
C PRO A 106 -18.83 -0.70 32.09
N GLN A 107 -19.46 -1.63 31.39
CA GLN A 107 -18.75 -2.68 30.65
C GLN A 107 -17.61 -1.96 29.97
N ALA A 108 -16.38 -2.43 30.24
CA ALA A 108 -15.19 -1.98 29.55
C ALA A 108 -15.61 -1.74 28.12
N ARG A 109 -15.58 -0.48 27.64
CA ARG A 109 -16.02 -0.14 26.27
C ARG A 109 -15.44 -1.22 25.39
N GLU A 110 -16.28 -2.19 25.01
CA GLU A 110 -15.91 -3.12 24.00
C GLU A 110 -15.70 -2.19 22.82
N TRP A 111 -14.54 -2.28 22.20
CA TRP A 111 -14.22 -1.54 20.99
C TRP A 111 -15.07 -2.07 19.82
N THR A 112 -16.37 -2.30 20.05
CA THR A 112 -17.33 -2.89 19.13
C THR A 112 -18.23 -1.83 18.48
N ASP A 113 -18.20 -0.57 18.96
CA ASP A 113 -19.00 0.53 18.40
C ASP A 113 -18.14 1.69 17.82
N MET A 114 -16.97 1.37 17.26
CA MET A 114 -16.54 2.09 16.06
C MET A 114 -16.94 1.25 14.87
N ASP A 115 -17.82 1.81 14.03
CA ASP A 115 -18.19 1.27 12.72
C ASP A 115 -16.97 0.56 12.09
N PRO A 116 -16.95 -0.78 11.92
CA PRO A 116 -15.76 -1.52 11.47
C PRO A 116 -15.37 -1.31 10.01
N MET A 117 -15.67 -0.15 9.43
CA MET A 117 -15.29 0.18 8.06
C MET A 117 -14.22 1.27 8.10
N ASP A 118 -13.08 0.97 7.44
CA ASP A 118 -12.16 1.91 6.80
C ASP A 118 -10.77 2.20 7.42
N GLY A 119 -10.15 1.26 8.16
CA GLY A 119 -8.74 1.47 8.55
C GLY A 119 -7.88 0.29 8.99
N ILE A 120 -8.45 -0.86 9.36
CA ILE A 120 -7.66 -2.00 9.85
C ILE A 120 -7.42 -2.95 8.68
N MET A 121 -6.15 -3.05 8.25
CA MET A 121 -5.73 -4.05 7.26
C MET A 121 -6.04 -5.45 7.79
N SER A 122 -6.51 -6.36 6.94
CA SER A 122 -6.72 -7.75 7.36
C SER A 122 -5.43 -8.36 7.89
N ASP A 123 -5.51 -9.23 8.91
CA ASP A 123 -4.35 -9.93 9.48
C ASP A 123 -3.45 -10.57 8.40
N GLU A 124 -4.07 -11.17 7.37
CA GLU A 124 -3.33 -11.76 6.24
C GLU A 124 -2.51 -10.71 5.46
N MET A 125 -3.05 -9.52 5.25
CA MET A 125 -2.36 -8.42 4.57
C MET A 125 -1.22 -7.89 5.43
N THR A 126 -1.45 -7.76 6.74
CA THR A 126 -0.42 -7.37 7.72
C THR A 126 0.75 -8.34 7.68
N ASP A 127 0.50 -9.65 7.67
CA ASP A 127 1.53 -10.68 7.57
C ASP A 127 2.32 -10.56 6.25
N LYS A 128 1.65 -10.32 5.12
CA LYS A 128 2.33 -10.11 3.84
C LYS A 128 3.22 -8.87 3.87
N LEU A 129 2.75 -7.77 4.44
CA LEU A 129 3.53 -6.54 4.59
C LEU A 129 4.75 -6.74 5.47
N ILE A 130 4.61 -7.45 6.59
CA ILE A 130 5.75 -7.78 7.46
C ILE A 130 6.83 -8.52 6.66
N ILE A 131 6.44 -9.52 5.85
CA ILE A 131 7.39 -10.28 5.03
C ILE A 131 8.05 -9.41 3.97
N LEU A 132 7.28 -8.59 3.25
CA LEU A 132 7.77 -7.72 2.16
C LEU A 132 8.71 -6.64 2.69
N PHE A 133 8.37 -5.97 3.80
CA PHE A 133 9.15 -4.87 4.34
C PHE A 133 10.34 -5.35 5.17
N ASN A 134 10.18 -6.39 5.99
CA ASN A 134 11.25 -6.80 6.90
C ASN A 134 12.21 -7.81 6.27
N GLY A 135 11.88 -8.34 5.08
CA GLY A 135 12.64 -9.39 4.43
C GLY A 135 12.43 -10.70 5.18
N GLY A 136 12.05 -11.74 4.45
CA GLY A 136 11.78 -13.03 5.04
C GLY A 136 13.02 -13.68 5.67
N GLY A 137 13.27 -13.41 6.95
CA GLY A 137 14.12 -14.20 7.84
C GLY A 137 15.61 -14.25 7.51
N GLU A 138 16.37 -13.32 8.08
CA GLU A 138 17.66 -13.66 8.69
C GLU A 138 17.56 -13.15 10.15
N PRO A 139 17.66 -14.02 11.16
CA PRO A 139 17.78 -13.55 12.54
C PRO A 139 19.10 -12.78 12.64
N SER A 140 19.01 -11.47 12.90
CA SER A 140 20.18 -10.70 13.31
C SER A 140 20.81 -11.40 14.52
N SER A 141 22.04 -11.89 14.36
CA SER A 141 22.79 -12.58 15.41
C SER A 141 23.40 -11.61 16.42
N ILE A 142 22.77 -10.48 16.70
CA ILE A 142 23.21 -9.60 17.77
C ILE A 142 22.55 -10.12 19.05
N ALA A 143 23.32 -10.94 19.73
CA ALA A 143 23.05 -11.39 21.07
C ALA A 143 22.80 -10.19 21.99
N GLU A 144 21.60 -10.10 22.54
CA GLU A 144 21.43 -9.51 23.87
C GLU A 144 20.71 -10.48 24.80
N SER A 145 21.39 -10.69 25.90
CA SER A 145 21.10 -11.65 26.95
C SER A 145 19.83 -11.22 27.69
N SER A 146 18.74 -11.95 27.52
CA SER A 146 17.68 -12.00 28.54
C SER A 146 16.91 -13.32 28.43
N LYS A 147 17.20 -14.19 29.39
CA LYS A 147 16.41 -15.38 29.68
C LYS A 147 15.03 -14.96 30.18
N ARG A 148 14.03 -14.97 29.30
CA ARG A 148 12.64 -15.31 29.61
C ARG A 148 12.01 -15.78 28.31
N GLY A 149 11.57 -17.05 28.29
CA GLY A 149 10.96 -17.66 27.13
C GLY A 149 9.66 -16.95 26.78
N SER A 150 9.72 -16.02 25.83
CA SER A 150 8.60 -15.68 24.96
C SER A 150 8.68 -16.62 23.77
N GLN A 151 7.60 -17.36 23.52
CA GLN A 151 7.44 -18.11 22.29
C GLN A 151 7.48 -17.08 21.15
N ALA A 152 8.62 -16.98 20.47
CA ALA A 152 8.70 -16.25 19.22
C ALA A 152 7.59 -16.80 18.32
N ARG A 153 6.60 -15.97 17.97
CA ARG A 153 5.65 -16.31 16.91
C ARG A 153 6.51 -16.67 15.70
N PRO A 154 6.44 -17.91 15.18
CA PRO A 154 7.31 -18.27 14.10
C PRO A 154 6.90 -17.41 12.91
N ALA A 155 7.80 -16.56 12.42
CA ALA A 155 7.68 -15.86 11.15
C ALA A 155 7.67 -16.93 10.03
N THR A 156 6.53 -17.60 9.88
CA THR A 156 6.37 -18.83 9.11
C THR A 156 5.99 -18.56 7.66
N GLY A 157 5.83 -17.30 7.26
CA GLY A 157 5.29 -16.95 5.95
C GLY A 157 6.28 -17.00 4.78
N THR A 158 7.60 -17.05 5.04
CA THR A 158 8.63 -16.95 4.00
C THR A 158 8.71 -18.20 3.13
N GLY A 159 8.33 -19.35 3.68
CA GLY A 159 8.20 -20.63 2.96
C GLY A 159 6.77 -21.01 2.58
N GLN A 160 5.76 -20.21 2.97
CA GLN A 160 4.37 -20.53 2.65
C GLN A 160 4.09 -20.26 1.17
N ARG A 161 3.60 -21.28 0.48
CA ARG A 161 3.15 -21.19 -0.91
C ARG A 161 1.65 -21.45 -0.98
N ARG A 162 0.97 -20.76 -1.90
CA ARG A 162 -0.46 -20.94 -2.17
C ARG A 162 -0.69 -21.25 -3.63
N ARG A 163 -1.69 -22.09 -3.89
CA ARG A 163 -2.02 -22.56 -5.24
C ARG A 163 -3.02 -21.63 -5.90
N CYS A 164 -2.68 -21.11 -7.07
CA CYS A 164 -3.61 -20.29 -7.83
C CYS A 164 -4.75 -21.13 -8.42
N ILE A 165 -6.00 -20.69 -8.25
CA ILE A 165 -7.19 -21.37 -8.78
C ILE A 165 -7.25 -21.39 -10.32
N VAL A 166 -6.58 -20.45 -11.00
CA VAL A 166 -6.65 -20.30 -12.46
C VAL A 166 -5.56 -21.14 -13.16
N CYS A 167 -4.29 -20.90 -12.86
CA CYS A 167 -3.19 -21.63 -13.49
C CYS A 167 -2.80 -22.92 -12.76
N SER A 168 -3.32 -23.17 -11.56
CA SER A 168 -2.99 -24.35 -10.73
C SER A 168 -1.53 -24.45 -10.28
N GLU A 169 -0.74 -23.38 -10.47
CA GLU A 169 0.65 -23.29 -10.00
C GLU A 169 0.73 -22.74 -8.56
N ASP A 170 1.80 -23.11 -7.86
CA ASP A 170 2.06 -22.67 -6.49
C ASP A 170 2.94 -21.41 -6.50
N PHE A 171 2.52 -20.35 -5.80
CA PHE A 171 3.22 -19.07 -5.70
C PHE A 171 3.55 -18.72 -4.25
N PRO A 172 4.56 -17.87 -3.98
CA PRO A 172 4.80 -17.34 -2.65
C PRO A 172 3.54 -16.69 -2.06
N PHE A 173 3.34 -16.85 -0.75
CA PHE A 173 2.20 -16.28 -0.04
C PHE A 173 2.05 -14.77 -0.28
N VAL A 174 3.15 -14.03 -0.35
CA VAL A 174 3.19 -12.59 -0.63
C VAL A 174 2.80 -12.20 -2.05
N ASP A 175 2.75 -13.16 -2.98
CA ASP A 175 2.39 -12.96 -4.39
C ASP A 175 1.00 -13.49 -4.73
N THR A 176 0.20 -13.80 -3.71
CA THR A 176 -1.16 -14.31 -3.90
C THR A 176 -2.19 -13.43 -3.23
N LEU A 177 -3.39 -13.34 -3.81
CA LEU A 177 -4.54 -12.70 -3.19
C LEU A 177 -5.59 -13.77 -2.86
N ARG A 178 -6.01 -13.84 -1.60
CA ARG A 178 -7.08 -14.74 -1.15
C ARG A 178 -8.44 -14.06 -1.25
N CYS A 179 -9.37 -14.73 -1.90
CA CYS A 179 -10.77 -14.30 -1.97
C CYS A 179 -11.55 -14.72 -0.71
N PRO A 180 -12.69 -14.08 -0.41
CA PRO A 180 -13.58 -14.48 0.68
C PRO A 180 -14.06 -15.94 0.59
N CYS A 181 -14.16 -16.48 -0.64
CA CYS A 181 -14.46 -17.88 -0.92
C CYS A 181 -13.25 -18.82 -0.79
N SER A 182 -12.17 -18.38 -0.14
CA SER A 182 -10.92 -19.11 0.12
C SER A 182 -10.11 -19.58 -1.10
N HIS A 183 -10.46 -19.15 -2.32
CA HIS A 183 -9.59 -19.35 -3.48
C HIS A 183 -8.47 -18.31 -3.53
N ASP A 184 -7.28 -18.73 -3.92
CA ASP A 184 -6.13 -17.85 -4.12
C ASP A 184 -5.89 -17.56 -5.61
N TYR A 185 -5.50 -16.33 -5.92
CA TYR A 185 -5.06 -15.91 -7.25
C TYR A 185 -3.61 -15.45 -7.20
N CYS A 186 -2.79 -15.87 -8.15
CA CYS A 186 -1.49 -15.23 -8.36
C CYS A 186 -1.67 -13.84 -9.00
N ARG A 187 -0.65 -12.98 -8.86
CA ARG A 187 -0.66 -11.61 -9.43
C ARG A 187 -0.99 -11.59 -10.92
N GLY A 188 -0.43 -12.52 -11.70
CA GLY A 188 -0.63 -12.61 -13.15
C GLY A 188 -2.08 -12.91 -13.51
N CYS A 189 -2.62 -14.04 -13.04
CA CYS A 189 -4.00 -14.43 -13.34
C CYS A 189 -5.03 -13.45 -12.79
N LEU A 190 -4.78 -12.84 -11.62
CA LEU A 190 -5.64 -11.78 -11.10
C LEU A 190 -5.66 -10.57 -12.05
N SER A 191 -4.47 -10.10 -12.47
CA SER A 191 -4.36 -8.96 -13.38
C SER A 191 -5.05 -9.22 -14.71
N ASP A 192 -4.90 -10.43 -15.27
CA ASP A 192 -5.58 -10.81 -16.50
C ASP A 192 -7.11 -10.83 -16.33
N TYR A 193 -7.59 -11.33 -15.19
CA TYR A 193 -9.02 -11.37 -14.91
C TYR A 193 -9.61 -9.97 -14.76
N VAL A 194 -8.94 -9.08 -14.02
CA VAL A 194 -9.34 -7.68 -13.88
C VAL A 194 -9.30 -6.96 -15.23
N SER A 195 -8.26 -7.19 -16.04
CA SER A 195 -8.15 -6.64 -17.39
C SER A 195 -9.32 -7.06 -18.29
N LYS A 196 -9.75 -8.33 -18.21
CA LYS A 196 -10.95 -8.79 -18.92
C LYS A 196 -12.20 -8.08 -18.41
N ALA A 197 -12.39 -7.99 -17.09
CA ALA A 197 -13.56 -7.34 -16.50
C ALA A 197 -13.67 -5.85 -16.85
N VAL A 198 -12.55 -5.14 -16.97
CA VAL A 198 -12.51 -3.73 -17.42
C VAL A 198 -13.07 -3.57 -18.85
N ASN A 199 -12.95 -4.59 -19.69
CA ASN A 199 -13.40 -4.55 -21.08
C ASN A 199 -14.77 -5.20 -21.32
N ASP A 200 -15.27 -5.98 -20.37
CA ASP A 200 -16.51 -6.73 -20.48
C ASP A 200 -17.41 -6.45 -19.27
N GLU A 201 -18.48 -5.69 -19.50
CA GLU A 201 -19.44 -5.29 -18.48
C GLU A 201 -20.17 -6.49 -17.85
N SER A 202 -20.32 -7.62 -18.56
CA SER A 202 -21.05 -8.78 -18.06
C SER A 202 -20.36 -9.50 -16.89
N ILE A 203 -19.05 -9.31 -16.76
CA ILE A 203 -18.21 -9.90 -15.70
C ILE A 203 -17.66 -8.83 -14.75
N PHE A 204 -18.14 -7.58 -14.86
CA PHE A 204 -17.78 -6.49 -13.97
C PHE A 204 -18.84 -6.33 -12.85
N PRO A 205 -18.44 -6.15 -11.58
CA PRO A 205 -17.09 -6.28 -11.05
C PRO A 205 -16.63 -7.75 -11.03
N PRO A 206 -15.31 -8.01 -11.07
CA PRO A 206 -14.78 -9.37 -11.05
C PRO A 206 -15.16 -10.10 -9.75
N ARG A 207 -15.74 -11.28 -9.92
CA ARG A 207 -16.21 -12.13 -8.81
C ARG A 207 -15.52 -13.49 -8.84
N CYS A 208 -15.33 -14.08 -7.68
CA CYS A 208 -14.93 -15.47 -7.52
C CYS A 208 -16.01 -16.22 -6.74
N CYS A 209 -16.60 -17.27 -7.34
CA CYS A 209 -17.72 -18.02 -6.74
C CYS A 209 -18.92 -17.14 -6.38
N GLY A 210 -19.17 -16.08 -7.16
CA GLY A 210 -20.24 -15.10 -6.91
C GLY A 210 -19.88 -14.01 -5.88
N GLN A 211 -18.81 -14.19 -5.12
CA GLN A 211 -18.33 -13.21 -4.14
C GLN A 211 -17.41 -12.18 -4.82
N PRO A 212 -17.47 -10.88 -4.47
CA PRO A 212 -16.57 -9.88 -5.02
C PRO A 212 -15.11 -10.19 -4.64
N ILE A 213 -14.19 -10.05 -5.59
CA ILE A 213 -12.76 -10.13 -5.29
C ILE A 213 -12.34 -8.81 -4.61
N PRO A 214 -11.65 -8.84 -3.46
CA PRO A 214 -11.35 -7.65 -2.67
C PRO A 214 -10.18 -6.89 -3.31
N ILE A 215 -10.47 -6.08 -4.34
CA ILE A 215 -9.48 -5.31 -5.11
C ILE A 215 -9.27 -3.90 -4.51
N ASP A 216 -9.94 -3.56 -3.42
CA ASP A 216 -9.88 -2.23 -2.80
C ASP A 216 -8.79 -2.10 -1.73
N GLY A 217 -8.55 -0.86 -1.31
CA GLY A 217 -7.58 -0.51 -0.27
C GLY A 217 -6.19 -1.06 -0.58
N VAL A 218 -5.60 -1.74 0.40
CA VAL A 218 -4.22 -2.23 0.33
C VAL A 218 -4.07 -3.40 -0.66
N ASN A 219 -5.14 -4.15 -0.97
CA ASN A 219 -5.07 -5.26 -1.93
C ASN A 219 -4.80 -4.82 -3.38
N GLN A 220 -4.88 -3.51 -3.67
CA GLN A 220 -4.48 -2.96 -4.95
C GLN A 220 -3.00 -3.21 -5.27
N ILE A 221 -2.16 -3.45 -4.25
CA ILE A 221 -0.75 -3.78 -4.48
C ILE A 221 -0.57 -5.07 -5.31
N PHE A 222 -1.59 -5.94 -5.39
CA PHE A 222 -1.55 -7.18 -6.17
C PHE A 222 -1.76 -6.98 -7.67
N ILE A 223 -2.19 -5.79 -8.08
CA ILE A 223 -2.53 -5.45 -9.45
C ILE A 223 -1.66 -4.28 -9.92
N PRO A 224 -1.16 -4.28 -11.17
CA PRO A 224 -0.40 -3.15 -11.71
C PRO A 224 -1.17 -1.82 -11.62
N ALA A 225 -0.48 -0.75 -11.21
CA ALA A 225 -1.10 0.56 -10.97
C ALA A 225 -1.88 1.11 -12.19
N HIS A 226 -1.36 0.90 -13.40
CA HIS A 226 -2.03 1.32 -14.63
C HIS A 226 -3.38 0.60 -14.86
N LEU A 227 -3.51 -0.65 -14.39
CA LEU A 227 -4.72 -1.45 -14.51
C LEU A 227 -5.74 -1.07 -13.43
N ILE A 228 -5.29 -0.82 -12.19
CA ILE A 228 -6.13 -0.26 -11.12
C ILE A 228 -6.75 1.08 -11.55
N GLY A 229 -5.98 1.95 -12.18
CA GLY A 229 -6.50 3.23 -12.70
C GLY A 229 -7.63 3.03 -13.71
N LYS A 230 -7.49 2.06 -14.62
CA LYS A 230 -8.57 1.71 -15.58
C LYS A 230 -9.77 1.09 -14.89
N TYR A 231 -9.54 0.19 -13.93
CA TYR A 231 -10.60 -0.46 -13.14
C TYR A 231 -11.47 0.58 -12.43
N ARG A 232 -10.87 1.51 -11.68
CA ARG A 232 -11.61 2.59 -10.99
C ARG A 232 -12.37 3.51 -11.95
N ALA A 233 -11.77 3.83 -13.11
CA ALA A 233 -12.47 4.61 -14.13
C ALA A 233 -13.71 3.87 -14.68
N LYS A 234 -13.60 2.57 -14.90
CA LYS A 234 -14.71 1.72 -15.33
C LYS A 234 -15.75 1.48 -14.24
N GLU A 235 -15.32 1.40 -12.99
CA GLU A 235 -16.24 1.31 -11.85
C GLU A 235 -17.17 2.53 -11.78
N LEU A 236 -16.61 3.73 -11.94
CA LEU A 236 -17.41 4.96 -12.02
C LEU A 236 -18.35 4.97 -13.23
N GLU A 237 -17.87 4.51 -14.39
CA GLU A 237 -18.70 4.40 -15.60
C GLU A 237 -19.86 3.42 -15.41
N PHE A 238 -19.56 2.21 -14.92
CA PHE A 238 -20.54 1.14 -14.82
C PHE A 238 -21.55 1.34 -13.68
N ASN A 239 -21.14 1.95 -12.57
CA ASN A 239 -22.05 2.32 -11.48
C ASN A 239 -22.87 3.59 -11.76
N SER A 240 -22.58 4.32 -12.84
CA SER A 240 -23.35 5.51 -13.22
C SER A 240 -24.65 5.12 -13.92
N ALA A 241 -25.79 5.56 -13.38
CA ALA A 241 -27.10 5.31 -13.98
C ALA A 241 -27.30 6.03 -15.33
N ASN A 242 -26.85 7.28 -15.43
CA ASN A 242 -26.95 8.10 -16.65
C ASN A 242 -25.57 8.31 -17.27
N ARG A 243 -25.09 7.30 -18.01
CA ARG A 243 -23.77 7.35 -18.62
C ARG A 243 -23.73 8.34 -19.77
N THR A 244 -22.89 9.36 -19.63
CA THR A 244 -22.66 10.36 -20.67
C THR A 244 -21.30 10.12 -21.31
N TYR A 245 -21.25 10.12 -22.64
CA TYR A 245 -20.02 9.94 -23.40
C TYR A 245 -19.71 11.17 -24.22
N CYS A 246 -18.42 11.42 -24.46
CA CYS A 246 -18.00 12.47 -25.36
C CYS A 246 -18.49 12.20 -26.79
N HIS A 247 -19.14 13.18 -27.41
CA HIS A 247 -19.65 13.06 -28.77
C HIS A 247 -18.57 12.92 -29.85
N VAL A 248 -17.32 13.31 -29.56
CA VAL A 248 -16.21 13.23 -30.52
C VAL A 248 -15.88 11.75 -30.76
N PRO A 249 -16.05 11.19 -31.98
CA PRO A 249 -15.93 9.74 -32.22
C PRO A 249 -14.55 9.17 -31.88
N THR A 250 -13.49 9.93 -32.15
CA THR A 250 -12.10 9.55 -31.81
C THR A 250 -11.82 9.58 -30.30
N CYS A 251 -12.69 10.23 -29.52
CA CYS A 251 -12.57 10.32 -28.07
C CYS A 251 -13.47 9.30 -27.39
N SER A 252 -14.79 9.41 -27.58
CA SER A 252 -15.85 8.56 -27.01
C SER A 252 -15.69 8.24 -25.52
N ALA A 253 -14.96 9.09 -24.78
CA ALA A 253 -14.64 8.84 -23.39
C ALA A 253 -15.86 9.11 -22.50
N PHE A 254 -16.04 8.26 -21.48
CA PHE A 254 -17.03 8.49 -20.43
C PHE A 254 -16.77 9.83 -19.72
N ILE A 255 -17.83 10.58 -19.45
CA ILE A 255 -17.82 11.85 -18.74
C ILE A 255 -18.52 11.65 -17.39
N PRO A 256 -17.77 11.67 -16.26
CA PRO A 256 -18.36 11.57 -14.93
C PRO A 256 -19.33 12.72 -14.65
N SER A 257 -20.38 12.46 -13.86
CA SER A 257 -21.45 13.40 -13.55
C SER A 257 -20.97 14.73 -12.96
N GLN A 258 -19.87 14.73 -12.21
CA GLN A 258 -19.23 15.93 -11.67
C GLN A 258 -18.75 16.94 -12.74
N PHE A 259 -18.58 16.49 -13.99
CA PHE A 259 -18.21 17.33 -15.13
C PHE A 259 -19.42 17.72 -16.01
N ILE A 260 -20.63 17.48 -15.52
CA ILE A 260 -21.89 17.84 -16.16
C ILE A 260 -22.50 18.99 -15.35
N LYS A 261 -22.68 20.15 -15.98
CA LYS A 261 -23.33 21.33 -15.38
C LYS A 261 -24.34 21.89 -16.37
N ASP A 262 -25.55 22.16 -15.89
CA ASP A 262 -26.62 22.77 -16.68
C ASP A 262 -26.76 22.14 -18.08
N GLU A 263 -26.78 20.80 -18.13
CA GLU A 263 -26.91 19.98 -19.35
C GLU A 263 -25.72 19.99 -20.31
N VAL A 264 -24.61 20.61 -19.90
CA VAL A 264 -23.36 20.62 -20.65
C VAL A 264 -22.34 19.70 -19.97
N ALA A 265 -22.01 18.60 -20.64
CA ALA A 265 -20.97 17.67 -20.23
C ALA A 265 -19.62 18.07 -20.84
N THR A 266 -18.61 18.32 -19.99
CA THR A 266 -17.27 18.69 -20.45
C THR A 266 -16.32 17.50 -20.39
N CYS A 267 -15.76 17.09 -21.54
CA CYS A 267 -14.87 15.94 -21.60
C CYS A 267 -13.47 16.28 -21.03
N ILE A 268 -13.00 15.54 -20.03
CA ILE A 268 -11.65 15.73 -19.45
C ILE A 268 -10.51 15.40 -20.41
N LYS A 269 -10.73 14.50 -21.38
CA LYS A 269 -9.69 14.01 -22.30
C LYS A 269 -9.42 14.97 -23.45
N CYS A 270 -10.46 15.53 -24.05
CA CYS A 270 -10.37 16.36 -25.26
C CYS A 270 -10.94 17.78 -25.09
N ARG A 271 -11.46 18.11 -23.90
CA ARG A 271 -12.07 19.40 -23.54
C ARG A 271 -13.30 19.81 -24.37
N SER A 272 -13.83 18.90 -25.19
CA SER A 272 -15.05 19.13 -25.97
C SER A 272 -16.28 19.13 -25.07
N LYS A 273 -17.25 20.00 -25.40
CA LYS A 273 -18.53 20.11 -24.70
C LYS A 273 -19.58 19.28 -25.44
N THR A 274 -20.32 18.46 -24.71
CA THR A 274 -21.42 17.64 -25.21
C THR A 274 -22.71 18.11 -24.54
N LEU A 275 -23.71 18.49 -25.33
CA LEU A 275 -25.02 18.86 -24.82
C LEU A 275 -25.86 17.60 -24.60
N LEU A 276 -26.49 17.49 -23.43
CA LEU A 276 -27.43 16.42 -23.14
C LEU A 276 -28.79 16.78 -23.74
N LEU A 277 -29.40 15.87 -24.49
CA LEU A 277 -30.76 16.05 -25.00
C LEU A 277 -31.75 15.73 -23.87
N GLN A 278 -32.59 16.69 -23.51
CA GLN A 278 -33.74 16.46 -22.61
C GLN A 278 -34.70 15.46 -23.29
N SER A 279 -34.98 14.34 -22.62
CA SER A 279 -36.03 13.37 -22.99
C SER A 279 -37.23 13.53 -22.09
#